data_AF-A0A2H6MU16-F1
#
_entry.id   AF-A0A2H6MU16-F1
#
_cell.length_a   1.000
_cell.length_b   1.000
_cell.length_c   1.000
_cell.angle_alpha   90.00
_cell.angle_beta   90.00
_cell.angle_gamma   90.00
#
_symmetry.space_group_name_H-M   'P 1'
#
loop_
_entity.id
_entity.type
_entity.pdbx_description
1 polymer ?
#
loop_
_entity_poly.entity_id
_entity_poly.type
_entity_poly.pdbx_seq_one_letter_code
_entity_poly.pdbx_strand_id
1 'polypeptide(L)'
;LNYKLITSTAYRENQYKMLYRWHLPPARLAKMFNSDPNCWKCGKEKSTYFHIWWTCQEVKKYWNIIRQWLEEITNQKIELNPETFLLGITQKCNKTNRYIMLHILT
;
A
#
# COMPACT_ATOMS: atom_id res chain seq x y z
N LEU A 1 -21.05 8.61 -14.66
CA LEU A 1 -20.25 8.19 -13.48
C LEU A 1 -19.67 9.44 -12.84
N ASN A 2 -20.07 9.74 -11.59
CA ASN A 2 -19.66 10.94 -10.86
C ASN A 2 -18.12 10.91 -10.68
N TYR A 3 -17.39 11.78 -11.40
CA TYR A 3 -15.92 11.90 -11.39
C TYR A 3 -15.31 12.30 -10.03
N LYS A 4 -16.09 12.31 -8.96
CA LYS A 4 -15.76 12.93 -7.66
C LYS A 4 -15.42 11.93 -6.55
N LEU A 5 -15.35 10.63 -6.83
CA LEU A 5 -15.34 9.62 -5.75
C LEU A 5 -13.98 9.06 -5.32
N ILE A 6 -12.84 9.22 -6.01
CA ILE A 6 -11.56 8.64 -5.51
C ILE A 6 -10.33 9.48 -5.91
N THR A 7 -10.27 10.75 -5.52
CA THR A 7 -9.01 11.52 -5.44
C THR A 7 -8.55 11.57 -3.99
N SER A 8 -8.09 10.45 -3.42
CA SER A 8 -7.46 10.49 -2.09
C SER A 8 -6.11 11.18 -2.20
N THR A 9 -6.10 12.49 -1.96
CA THR A 9 -4.87 13.30 -1.92
C THR A 9 -3.84 12.68 -0.99
N ALA A 10 -4.28 12.13 0.15
CA ALA A 10 -3.44 11.45 1.12
C ALA A 10 -2.76 10.20 0.57
N TYR A 11 -3.44 9.39 -0.26
CA TYR A 11 -2.83 8.21 -0.86
C TYR A 11 -1.79 8.58 -1.91
N ARG A 12 -2.13 9.53 -2.79
CA ARG A 12 -1.21 10.03 -3.81
C ARG A 12 0.02 10.69 -3.20
N GLU A 13 -0.18 11.46 -2.14
CA GLU A 13 0.90 12.06 -1.34
C GLU A 13 1.77 10.98 -0.69
N ASN A 14 1.17 9.92 -0.13
CA ASN A 14 1.93 8.79 0.41
C ASN A 14 2.78 8.14 -0.68
N GLN A 15 2.22 7.82 -1.84
CA GLN A 15 2.97 7.26 -2.98
C GLN A 15 4.16 8.15 -3.39
N TYR A 16 3.97 9.47 -3.49
CA TYR A 16 5.08 10.40 -3.74
C TYR A 16 6.11 10.38 -2.61
N LYS A 17 5.69 10.42 -1.34
CA LYS A 17 6.59 10.32 -0.20
C LYS A 17 7.32 8.97 -0.19
N MET A 18 6.73 7.90 -0.70
CA MET A 18 7.39 6.61 -0.84
C MET A 18 8.44 6.63 -1.94
N LEU A 19 8.08 7.09 -3.13
CA LEU A 19 8.97 7.19 -4.29
C LEU A 19 10.16 8.11 -4.03
N TYR A 20 9.90 9.30 -3.48
CA TYR A 20 10.94 10.28 -3.12
C TYR A 20 11.62 9.97 -1.79
N ARG A 21 11.25 8.88 -1.12
CA ARG A 21 11.80 8.45 0.19
C ARG A 21 11.69 9.54 1.28
N TRP A 22 10.70 10.41 1.17
CA TRP A 22 10.38 11.41 2.18
C TRP A 22 9.71 10.77 3.41
N HIS A 23 9.00 9.66 3.22
CA HIS A 23 8.51 8.88 4.35
C HIS A 23 9.67 8.09 4.99
N LEU A 24 10.13 8.51 6.16
CA LEU A 24 11.21 7.81 6.87
C LEU A 24 10.62 6.73 7.78
N PRO A 25 11.06 5.46 7.67
CA PRO A 25 10.61 4.42 8.60
C PRO A 25 11.21 4.67 10.01
N PRO A 26 10.50 4.34 11.10
CA PRO A 26 11.01 4.49 12.48
C PRO A 26 12.43 3.97 12.71
N ALA A 27 12.82 2.84 12.12
CA ALA A 27 14.19 2.32 12.21
C ALA A 27 15.27 3.25 11.62
N ARG A 28 14.90 4.12 10.66
CA ARG A 28 15.80 5.16 10.13
C ARG A 28 15.78 6.41 11.01
N LEU A 29 14.61 6.80 11.51
CA LEU A 29 14.48 7.90 12.48
C LEU A 29 15.25 7.60 13.78
N ALA A 30 15.17 6.36 14.26
CA ALA A 30 15.90 5.87 15.42
C ALA A 30 17.42 6.04 15.28
N LYS A 31 17.96 5.90 14.07
CA LYS A 31 19.40 6.14 13.82
C LYS A 31 19.77 7.63 13.84
N MET A 32 18.83 8.51 13.50
CA MET A 32 19.07 9.96 13.42
C MET A 32 18.84 10.66 14.77
N PHE A 33 17.82 10.22 15.50
CA PHE A 33 17.30 10.90 16.70
C PHE A 33 17.25 10.00 17.94
N ASN A 34 17.82 8.79 17.89
CA ASN A 34 17.84 7.83 19.00
C ASN A 34 16.44 7.47 19.56
N SER A 35 15.42 7.46 18.69
CA SER A 35 14.04 7.10 19.00
C SER A 35 13.77 5.58 18.92
N ASP A 36 12.56 5.14 19.28
CA ASP A 36 12.14 3.74 19.14
C ASP A 36 12.17 3.29 17.64
N PRO A 37 12.90 2.21 17.29
CA PRO A 37 12.97 1.69 15.93
C PRO A 37 11.79 0.78 15.53
N ASN A 38 10.85 0.51 16.44
CA ASN A 38 9.76 -0.43 16.22
C ASN A 38 8.67 0.12 15.30
N CYS A 39 7.94 -0.80 14.66
CA CYS A 39 6.86 -0.46 13.75
C CYS A 39 5.71 0.22 14.49
N TRP A 40 5.42 1.47 14.13
CA TRP A 40 4.24 2.23 14.56
C TRP A 40 2.88 1.55 14.38
N LYS A 41 2.76 0.50 13.53
CA LYS A 41 1.50 -0.22 13.31
C LYS A 41 1.33 -1.42 14.24
N CYS A 42 2.37 -2.24 14.41
CA CYS A 42 2.29 -3.48 15.19
C CYS A 42 3.05 -3.43 16.53
N GLY A 43 3.95 -2.47 16.71
CA GLY A 43 4.77 -2.29 17.91
C GLY A 43 5.83 -3.38 18.18
N LYS A 44 5.95 -4.39 17.31
CA LYS A 44 6.70 -5.63 17.61
C LYS A 44 8.03 -5.76 16.87
N GLU A 45 8.02 -5.51 15.57
CA GLU A 45 9.20 -5.71 14.72
C GLU A 45 9.86 -4.37 14.37
N LYS A 46 11.18 -4.42 14.13
CA LYS A 46 11.94 -3.28 13.63
C LYS A 46 11.36 -2.80 12.30
N SER A 47 11.03 -1.51 12.23
CA SER A 47 10.28 -0.97 11.11
C SER A 47 11.19 -0.77 9.89
N THR A 48 11.24 -1.73 8.98
CA THR A 48 11.79 -1.48 7.64
C THR A 48 10.72 -0.87 6.75
N TYR A 49 11.15 -0.31 5.61
CA TYR A 49 10.20 0.21 4.62
C TYR A 49 9.21 -0.86 4.17
N PHE A 50 9.74 -2.02 3.80
CA PHE A 50 8.95 -3.15 3.36
C PHE A 50 8.05 -3.69 4.48
N HIS A 51 8.51 -3.68 5.73
CA HIS A 51 7.69 -4.08 6.86
C HIS A 51 6.46 -3.19 7.04
N ILE A 52 6.64 -1.87 7.08
CA ILE A 52 5.56 -0.91 7.32
C ILE A 52 4.48 -0.93 6.24
N TRP A 53 4.84 -1.27 5.01
CA TRP A 53 3.93 -1.21 3.87
C TRP A 53 3.42 -2.58 3.41
N TRP A 54 4.10 -3.67 3.77
CA TRP A 54 3.75 -5.01 3.27
C TRP A 54 3.76 -6.09 4.34
N THR A 55 4.90 -6.35 4.98
CA THR A 55 5.03 -7.58 5.80
C THR A 55 4.41 -7.46 7.18
N CYS A 56 4.13 -6.25 7.67
CA CYS A 56 3.46 -6.01 8.94
C CYS A 56 2.07 -6.68 8.97
N GLN A 57 1.77 -7.38 10.06
CA GLN A 57 0.54 -8.15 10.20
C GLN A 57 -0.72 -7.28 10.07
N GLU A 58 -0.72 -6.07 10.65
CA GLU A 58 -1.85 -5.14 10.54
C GLU A 58 -2.06 -4.65 9.11
N VAL A 59 -0.97 -4.54 8.35
CA VAL A 59 -0.99 -4.10 6.95
C VAL A 59 -1.44 -5.24 6.04
N LYS A 60 -1.02 -6.47 6.31
CA LYS A 60 -1.55 -7.66 5.61
C LYS A 60 -3.06 -7.79 5.77
N LYS A 61 -3.61 -7.53 6.96
CA LYS A 61 -5.07 -7.52 7.18
C LYS A 61 -5.75 -6.48 6.30
N TYR A 62 -5.22 -5.26 6.27
CA TYR A 62 -5.72 -4.19 5.39
C TYR A 62 -5.70 -4.61 3.92
N TRP A 63 -4.56 -5.14 3.43
CA TRP A 63 -4.45 -5.57 2.04
C TRP A 63 -5.37 -6.73 1.67
N ASN A 64 -5.65 -7.64 2.61
CA ASN A 64 -6.62 -8.70 2.37
C ASN A 64 -8.04 -8.17 2.18
N ILE A 65 -8.45 -7.12 2.92
CA ILE A 65 -9.74 -6.47 2.74
C ILE A 65 -9.81 -5.81 1.36
N ILE A 66 -8.79 -5.04 0.99
CA ILE A 66 -8.71 -4.41 -0.34
C ILE A 66 -8.74 -5.46 -1.46
N ARG A 67 -8.03 -6.58 -1.30
CA ARG A 67 -8.06 -7.69 -2.24
C ARG A 67 -9.48 -8.24 -2.40
N GLN A 68 -10.17 -8.56 -1.31
CA GLN A 68 -11.55 -9.07 -1.37
C GLN A 68 -12.48 -8.11 -2.12
N TRP A 69 -12.40 -6.82 -1.82
CA TRP A 69 -13.17 -5.79 -2.51
C TRP A 69 -12.86 -5.73 -4.01
N LEU A 70 -11.58 -5.82 -4.38
CA LEU A 70 -11.18 -5.85 -5.78
C LEU A 70 -11.68 -7.12 -6.49
N GLU A 71 -11.64 -8.28 -5.84
CA GLU A 71 -12.15 -9.53 -6.39
C GLU A 71 -13.66 -9.47 -6.62
N GLU A 72 -14.42 -8.88 -5.70
CA GLU A 72 -15.87 -8.65 -5.82
C GLU A 72 -16.21 -7.71 -6.99
N ILE A 73 -15.48 -6.59 -7.14
CA ILE A 73 -15.75 -5.59 -8.18
C ILE A 73 -15.35 -6.11 -9.57
N THR A 74 -14.21 -6.79 -9.66
CA THR A 74 -13.65 -7.25 -10.95
C THR A 74 -14.14 -8.64 -11.35
N ASN A 75 -14.77 -9.36 -10.43
CA ASN A 75 -15.17 -10.76 -10.55
C ASN A 75 -14.01 -11.68 -10.99
N GLN A 76 -12.79 -11.38 -10.52
CA GLN A 76 -11.56 -12.10 -10.83
C GLN A 76 -10.78 -12.37 -9.56
N LYS A 77 -10.12 -13.55 -9.48
CA LYS A 77 -9.19 -13.82 -8.39
C LYS A 77 -7.91 -13.00 -8.58
N ILE A 78 -7.52 -12.29 -7.52
CA ILE A 78 -6.37 -11.39 -7.53
C ILE A 78 -5.34 -11.93 -6.56
N GLU A 79 -4.13 -12.14 -7.06
CA GLU A 79 -2.99 -12.56 -6.25
C GLU A 79 -2.51 -11.39 -5.38
N LEU A 80 -2.23 -11.65 -4.09
CA LEU A 80 -1.72 -10.65 -3.17
C LEU A 80 -0.21 -10.52 -3.30
N ASN A 81 0.24 -9.66 -4.20
CA ASN A 81 1.65 -9.42 -4.49
C ASN A 81 2.04 -7.94 -4.30
N PRO A 82 3.24 -7.65 -3.77
CA PRO A 82 3.65 -6.27 -3.47
C PRO A 82 3.77 -5.42 -4.74
N GLU A 83 4.13 -6.00 -5.88
CA GLU A 83 4.27 -5.28 -7.15
C GLU A 83 2.94 -4.68 -7.60
N THR A 84 1.84 -5.40 -7.42
CA THR A 84 0.52 -4.89 -7.80
C THR A 84 -0.03 -3.95 -6.75
N PHE A 85 -0.01 -4.34 -5.47
CA PHE A 85 -0.66 -3.57 -4.41
C PHE A 85 0.12 -2.35 -3.92
N LEU A 86 1.46 -2.39 -3.95
CA LEU A 86 2.30 -1.25 -3.55
C LEU A 86 2.66 -0.36 -4.73
N LEU A 87 2.96 -0.98 -5.87
CA LEU A 87 3.53 -0.27 -7.03
C LEU A 87 2.53 -0.10 -8.19
N GLY A 88 1.34 -0.69 -8.12
CA GLY A 88 0.35 -0.60 -9.19
C GLY A 88 0.74 -1.37 -10.47
N ILE A 89 1.73 -2.26 -10.41
CA ILE A 89 2.21 -3.00 -11.59
C ILE A 89 1.27 -4.17 -11.84
N THR A 90 0.32 -3.98 -12.75
CA THR A 90 -0.62 -5.03 -13.20
C THR A 90 -0.20 -5.55 -14.58
N GLN A 91 0.18 -6.84 -14.71
CA GLN A 91 0.51 -7.43 -16.01
C GLN A 91 -0.60 -8.35 -16.57
N LYS A 92 -1.45 -8.93 -15.70
CA LYS A 92 -2.38 -10.01 -16.05
C LYS A 92 -3.87 -9.64 -16.07
N CYS A 93 -4.23 -8.35 -16.00
CA CYS A 93 -5.63 -7.91 -15.89
C CYS A 93 -6.17 -7.35 -17.21
N ASN A 94 -7.46 -7.58 -17.48
CA ASN A 94 -8.19 -6.98 -18.61
C ASN A 94 -8.11 -5.44 -18.57
N LYS A 95 -8.15 -4.75 -19.72
CA LYS A 95 -7.97 -3.29 -19.80
C LYS A 95 -8.91 -2.50 -18.86
N THR A 96 -10.18 -2.90 -18.77
CA THR A 96 -11.17 -2.28 -17.88
C THR A 96 -10.85 -2.53 -16.40
N ASN A 97 -10.51 -3.78 -16.04
CA ASN A 97 -10.17 -4.15 -14.67
C ASN A 97 -8.85 -3.51 -14.21
N ARG A 98 -7.89 -3.34 -15.13
CA ARG A 98 -6.63 -2.63 -14.89
C ARG A 98 -6.88 -1.18 -14.48
N TYR A 99 -7.79 -0.48 -15.13
CA TYR A 99 -8.14 0.90 -14.77
C TYR A 99 -8.73 0.96 -13.36
N ILE A 100 -9.69 0.08 -13.05
CA ILE A 100 -10.34 0.02 -11.73
C ILE A 100 -9.33 -0.32 -10.64
N MET A 101 -8.47 -1.32 -10.86
CA MET A 101 -7.42 -1.71 -9.91
C MET A 101 -6.42 -0.58 -9.69
N LEU A 102 -5.93 0.06 -10.75
CA LEU A 102 -5.04 1.22 -10.61
C LEU A 102 -5.74 2.31 -9.81
N HIS A 103 -6.98 2.69 -10.14
CA HIS A 103 -7.68 3.75 -9.42
C HIS A 103 -8.00 3.47 -7.94
N ILE A 104 -8.16 2.20 -7.57
CA ILE A 104 -8.37 1.83 -6.15
C ILE A 104 -7.03 1.76 -5.41
N LEU A 105 -5.95 1.42 -6.13
CA LEU A 105 -4.60 1.27 -5.60
C LEU A 105 -3.72 2.52 -5.78
N THR A 106 -4.16 3.59 -6.45
CA THR A 106 -3.44 4.86 -6.72
C THR A 106 -4.37 6.06 -6.76
#